data_AF-A0A0U5NWB3-F1
#
_entry.id   AF-A0A0U5NWB3-F1
#
_cell.length_a   1.000
_cell.length_b   1.000
_cell.length_c   1.000
_cell.angle_alpha   90.00
_cell.angle_beta   90.00
_cell.angle_gamma   90.00
#
_symmetry.space_group_name_H-M   'P 1'
#
loop_
_entity.id
_entity.type
_entity.pdbx_description
1 polymer ?
#
loop_
_entity_poly.entity_id
_entity_poly.type
_entity_poly.pdbx_seq_one_letter_code
_entity_poly.pdbx_strand_id
1 'polypeptide(L)'
;MKASITVEMAYVLPIAILMFLLIIYSVFYYHDKNILIGAAGETAVLGAQTARQEDGNKTDLQNFYRERVKGKLIFLRLTRIEVNKSKKDIEVAVQAGKKRMRVSTIQKAVIPKPEKAIRKKRRLESLMEQENGRE
;
A
#
# COMPACT_ATOMS: atom_id res chain seq x y z
N MET A 1 55.56 -3.38 -17.00
CA MET A 1 54.52 -2.74 -16.15
C MET A 1 53.40 -2.05 -16.93
N LYS A 2 53.59 -1.58 -18.19
CA LYS A 2 52.53 -0.85 -18.93
C LYS A 2 51.35 -1.70 -19.46
N ALA A 3 51.53 -3.01 -19.66
CA ALA A 3 50.45 -3.91 -20.10
C ALA A 3 49.46 -4.32 -18.99
N SER A 4 49.87 -4.25 -17.72
CA SER A 4 49.00 -4.61 -16.56
C SER A 4 47.84 -3.63 -16.40
N ILE A 5 48.10 -2.34 -16.59
CA ILE A 5 47.11 -1.27 -16.39
C ILE A 5 45.98 -1.34 -17.43
N THR A 6 46.28 -1.70 -18.69
CA THR A 6 45.26 -1.83 -19.74
C THR A 6 44.31 -2.98 -19.45
N VAL A 7 44.81 -4.10 -18.91
CA VAL A 7 44.01 -5.26 -18.53
C VAL A 7 43.14 -4.95 -17.31
N GLU A 8 43.68 -4.23 -16.32
CA GLU A 8 42.91 -3.78 -15.14
C GLU A 8 41.80 -2.78 -15.50
N MET A 9 42.09 -1.80 -16.37
CA MET A 9 41.10 -0.84 -16.84
C MET A 9 40.02 -1.46 -17.75
N ALA A 10 40.32 -2.58 -18.43
CA ALA A 10 39.34 -3.33 -19.20
C ALA A 10 38.24 -3.95 -18.33
N TYR A 11 38.51 -4.22 -17.05
CA TYR A 11 37.49 -4.68 -16.09
C TYR A 11 36.68 -3.54 -15.46
N VAL A 12 37.24 -2.33 -15.40
CA VAL A 12 36.56 -1.17 -14.81
C VAL A 12 35.26 -0.84 -15.55
N LEU A 13 35.29 -0.82 -16.89
CA LEU A 13 34.11 -0.52 -17.70
C LEU A 13 32.94 -1.52 -17.52
N PRO A 14 33.14 -2.86 -17.65
CA PRO A 14 32.05 -3.81 -17.43
C PRO A 14 31.55 -3.82 -15.98
N ILE A 15 32.42 -3.58 -14.99
CA ILE A 15 32.00 -3.43 -13.58
C ILE A 15 31.16 -2.16 -13.40
N ALA A 16 31.55 -1.04 -14.01
CA ALA A 16 30.80 0.21 -13.96
C ALA A 16 29.42 0.05 -14.61
N ILE A 17 29.33 -0.59 -15.78
CA ILE A 17 28.06 -0.90 -16.44
C ILE A 17 27.20 -1.83 -15.57
N LEU A 18 27.80 -2.84 -14.95
CA LEU A 18 27.10 -3.75 -14.04
C LEU A 18 26.51 -2.99 -12.84
N MET A 19 27.31 -2.14 -12.18
CA MET A 19 26.83 -1.30 -11.09
C MET A 19 25.70 -0.38 -11.52
N PHE A 20 25.83 0.26 -12.68
CA PHE A 20 24.79 1.13 -13.21
C PHE A 20 23.47 0.39 -13.46
N LEU A 21 23.54 -0.81 -14.03
CA LEU A 21 22.37 -1.68 -14.20
C LEU A 21 21.73 -2.05 -12.86
N LEU A 22 22.54 -2.42 -11.85
CA LEU A 22 22.05 -2.75 -10.51
C LEU A 22 21.34 -1.57 -9.85
N ILE A 23 21.86 -0.35 -10.00
CA ILE A 23 21.24 0.88 -9.51
C ILE A 23 19.89 1.09 -10.19
N ILE A 24 19.84 1.01 -11.52
CA ILE A 24 18.59 1.15 -12.28
C ILE A 24 17.54 0.13 -11.82
N TYR A 25 17.91 -1.15 -11.69
CA TYR A 25 16.99 -2.18 -11.23
C TYR A 25 16.50 -1.93 -9.80
N SER A 26 17.37 -1.42 -8.92
CA SER A 26 17.02 -1.08 -7.55
C SER A 26 16.04 0.10 -7.51
N VAL A 27 16.27 1.14 -8.30
CA VAL A 27 15.35 2.29 -8.41
C VAL A 27 13.98 1.84 -8.90
N PHE A 28 13.91 1.05 -9.98
CA PHE A 28 12.63 0.51 -10.46
C PHE A 28 11.94 -0.37 -9.42
N TYR A 29 12.68 -1.19 -8.68
CA TYR A 29 12.11 -2.00 -7.60
C TYR A 29 11.41 -1.15 -6.54
N TYR A 30 12.07 -0.11 -6.03
CA TYR A 30 11.51 0.75 -5.01
C TYR A 30 10.43 1.68 -5.55
N HIS A 31 10.58 2.18 -6.78
CA HIS A 31 9.58 2.97 -7.46
C HIS A 31 8.25 2.21 -7.57
N ASP A 32 8.29 1.00 -8.13
CA ASP A 32 7.12 0.16 -8.27
C ASP A 32 6.51 -0.21 -6.92
N LYS A 33 7.35 -0.57 -5.94
CA LYS A 33 6.89 -0.89 -4.58
C LYS A 33 6.10 0.27 -3.97
N ASN A 34 6.58 1.50 -4.11
CA ASN A 34 5.89 2.69 -3.59
C ASN A 34 4.56 2.94 -4.29
N ILE A 35 4.50 2.77 -5.61
CA ILE A 35 3.24 2.89 -6.37
C ILE A 35 2.22 1.85 -5.89
N LEU A 36 2.64 0.60 -5.71
CA LEU A 36 1.76 -0.49 -5.29
C LEU A 36 1.23 -0.28 -3.87
N ILE A 37 2.09 0.20 -2.94
CA ILE A 37 1.69 0.56 -1.56
C ILE A 37 0.69 1.71 -1.58
N GLY A 38 0.95 2.77 -2.34
CA GLY A 38 0.05 3.92 -2.44
C GLY A 38 -1.33 3.52 -2.96
N ALA A 39 -1.37 2.78 -4.07
CA ALA A 39 -2.62 2.27 -4.62
C ALA A 39 -3.37 1.35 -3.64
N ALA A 40 -2.65 0.52 -2.87
CA ALA A 40 -3.26 -0.40 -1.90
C ALA A 40 -3.83 0.39 -0.71
N GLY A 41 -3.13 1.44 -0.27
CA GLY A 41 -3.60 2.34 0.77
C GLY A 41 -4.87 3.11 0.36
N GLU A 42 -4.88 3.70 -0.83
CA GLU A 42 -6.07 4.37 -1.39
C GLU A 42 -7.26 3.40 -1.47
N THR A 43 -7.02 2.18 -1.97
CA THR A 43 -8.05 1.15 -2.09
C THR A 43 -8.58 0.72 -0.72
N ALA A 44 -7.71 0.55 0.28
CA ALA A 44 -8.12 0.17 1.63
C ALA A 44 -8.99 1.26 2.28
N VAL A 45 -8.59 2.54 2.14
CA VAL A 45 -9.34 3.68 2.67
C VAL A 45 -10.69 3.83 1.97
N LEU A 46 -10.73 3.74 0.64
CA LEU A 46 -11.99 3.79 -0.11
C LEU A 46 -12.91 2.65 0.33
N GLY A 47 -12.38 1.43 0.46
CA GLY A 47 -13.16 0.30 0.95
C GLY A 47 -13.74 0.58 2.33
N ALA A 48 -12.95 1.16 3.25
CA ALA A 48 -13.40 1.45 4.60
C ALA A 48 -14.51 2.52 4.62
N GLN A 49 -14.46 3.49 3.70
CA GLN A 49 -15.50 4.50 3.51
C GLN A 49 -16.78 3.90 2.92
N THR A 50 -16.68 3.10 1.85
CA THR A 50 -17.85 2.42 1.24
C THR A 50 -18.51 1.45 2.23
N ALA A 51 -17.72 0.74 3.04
CA ALA A 51 -18.26 -0.16 4.07
C ALA A 51 -19.02 0.58 5.19
N ARG A 52 -18.82 1.89 5.34
CA ARG A 52 -19.56 2.74 6.29
C ARG A 52 -20.86 3.29 5.71
N GLN A 53 -20.90 3.57 4.40
CA GLN A 53 -22.05 4.25 3.79
C GLN A 53 -23.31 3.39 3.68
N GLU A 54 -23.27 2.08 3.96
CA GLU A 54 -24.39 1.12 3.86
C GLU A 54 -25.12 1.07 2.49
N ASP A 55 -24.77 1.94 1.55
CA ASP A 55 -25.16 1.85 0.15
C ASP A 55 -24.50 0.63 -0.47
N GLY A 56 -25.33 -0.38 -0.75
CA GLY A 56 -24.98 -1.71 -1.26
C GLY A 56 -24.39 -1.73 -2.67
N ASN A 57 -23.70 -0.67 -3.10
CA ASN A 57 -22.90 -0.77 -4.30
C ASN A 57 -21.67 -1.60 -3.97
N LYS A 58 -21.60 -2.80 -4.56
CA LYS A 58 -20.45 -3.69 -4.47
C LYS A 58 -19.28 -3.01 -5.20
N THR A 59 -18.69 -1.97 -4.61
CA THR A 59 -17.52 -1.31 -5.19
C THR A 59 -16.44 -2.37 -5.34
N ASP A 60 -16.10 -2.64 -6.60
CA ASP A 60 -15.06 -3.59 -6.94
C ASP A 60 -13.70 -2.96 -6.64
N LEU A 61 -13.26 -3.18 -5.41
CA LEU A 61 -11.97 -2.69 -4.90
C LEU A 61 -10.79 -3.25 -5.70
N GLN A 62 -10.93 -4.42 -6.34
CA GLN A 62 -9.87 -4.96 -7.19
C GLN A 62 -9.76 -4.18 -8.49
N ASN A 63 -10.90 -3.87 -9.12
CA ASN A 63 -10.91 -3.03 -10.32
C ASN A 63 -10.43 -1.61 -10.03
N PHE A 64 -10.86 -1.04 -8.91
CA PHE A 64 -10.35 0.26 -8.45
C PHE A 64 -8.82 0.25 -8.31
N TYR A 65 -8.26 -0.79 -7.67
CA TYR A 65 -6.82 -0.94 -7.55
C TYR A 65 -6.14 -0.98 -8.93
N ARG A 66 -6.69 -1.78 -9.87
CA ARG A 66 -6.17 -1.90 -11.23
C ARG A 66 -6.19 -0.57 -11.97
N GLU A 67 -7.25 0.22 -11.83
CA GLU A 67 -7.35 1.55 -12.43
C GLU A 67 -6.30 2.52 -11.85
N ARG A 68 -6.01 2.47 -10.55
CA ARG A 68 -4.99 3.32 -9.92
C ARG A 68 -3.56 3.00 -10.31
N VAL A 69 -3.35 1.78 -10.76
CA VAL A 69 -2.06 1.27 -11.23
C VAL A 69 -1.96 1.44 -12.77
N LYS A 70 -3.10 1.51 -13.47
CA LYS A 70 -3.17 1.69 -14.93
C LYS A 70 -2.59 3.04 -15.34
N GLY A 71 -1.77 3.02 -16.40
CA GLY A 71 -1.11 4.22 -16.93
C GLY A 71 0.14 4.66 -16.17
N LYS A 72 0.49 4.02 -15.04
CA LYS A 72 1.76 4.25 -14.35
C LYS A 72 2.87 3.39 -14.97
N LEU A 73 4.09 3.90 -14.97
CA LEU A 73 5.27 3.16 -15.40
C LEU A 73 5.65 2.15 -14.32
N ILE A 74 5.24 0.89 -14.49
CA ILE A 74 5.50 -0.18 -13.53
C ILE A 74 6.28 -1.28 -14.23
N PHE A 75 7.47 -1.57 -13.71
CA PHE A 75 8.35 -2.61 -14.22
C PHE A 75 7.89 -4.02 -13.84
N LEU A 76 7.31 -4.20 -12.64
CA LEU A 76 6.76 -5.42 -12.09
C LEU A 76 5.35 -5.69 -12.63
N ARG A 77 5.03 -6.96 -12.93
CA ARG A 77 3.68 -7.34 -13.34
C ARG A 77 2.84 -7.68 -12.13
N LEU A 78 1.63 -7.16 -12.07
CA LEU A 78 0.67 -7.48 -11.02
C LEU A 78 0.27 -8.96 -11.11
N THR A 79 0.53 -9.74 -10.07
CA THR A 79 0.27 -11.20 -10.06
C THR A 79 -0.96 -11.56 -9.27
N ARG A 80 -1.19 -10.94 -8.11
CA ARG A 80 -2.32 -11.27 -7.23
C ARG A 80 -2.81 -10.02 -6.50
N ILE A 81 -4.13 -9.88 -6.42
CA ILE A 81 -4.80 -8.86 -5.61
C ILE A 81 -5.80 -9.61 -4.73
N GLU A 82 -5.67 -9.47 -3.43
CA GLU A 82 -6.56 -10.05 -2.44
C GLU A 82 -7.11 -8.91 -1.58
N VAL A 83 -8.44 -8.87 -1.46
CA VAL A 83 -9.12 -7.88 -0.63
C VAL A 83 -9.92 -8.63 0.41
N ASN A 84 -9.53 -8.51 1.66
CA ASN A 84 -10.24 -9.09 2.79
C ASN A 84 -11.05 -8.00 3.49
N LYS A 85 -12.37 -8.20 3.58
CA LYS A 85 -13.31 -7.28 4.21
C LYS A 85 -13.73 -7.86 5.55
N SER A 86 -13.37 -7.20 6.63
CA SER A 86 -13.81 -7.53 7.99
C SER A 86 -14.78 -6.46 8.51
N LYS A 87 -15.45 -6.73 9.64
CA LYS A 87 -16.40 -5.79 10.28
C LYS A 87 -15.72 -4.56 10.89
N LYS A 88 -14.40 -4.64 11.13
CA LYS A 88 -13.59 -3.62 11.80
C LYS A 88 -12.61 -2.94 10.85
N ASP A 89 -12.10 -3.67 9.88
CA ASP A 89 -11.01 -3.25 9.01
C ASP A 89 -11.15 -3.86 7.61
N ILE A 90 -10.46 -3.24 6.65
CA ILE A 90 -10.29 -3.74 5.30
C ILE A 90 -8.80 -3.88 5.04
N GLU A 91 -8.43 -5.04 4.53
CA GLU A 91 -7.06 -5.39 4.19
C GLU A 91 -6.95 -5.63 2.68
N VAL A 92 -5.95 -5.01 2.08
CA VAL A 92 -5.65 -5.12 0.65
C VAL A 92 -4.23 -5.66 0.54
N ALA A 93 -4.13 -6.94 0.19
CA ALA A 93 -2.88 -7.64 -0.04
C ALA A 93 -2.61 -7.73 -1.55
N VAL A 94 -1.46 -7.26 -1.98
CA VAL A 94 -1.09 -7.19 -3.39
C VAL A 94 0.28 -7.79 -3.60
N GLN A 95 0.40 -8.59 -4.65
CA GLN A 95 1.66 -9.18 -5.09
C GLN A 95 1.93 -8.77 -6.54
N ALA A 96 3.18 -8.41 -6.81
CA ALA A 96 3.69 -8.13 -8.14
C ALA A 96 5.07 -8.77 -8.33
N GLY A 97 5.40 -9.19 -9.54
CA GLY A 97 6.66 -9.86 -9.82
C GLY A 97 7.09 -9.85 -11.28
N LYS A 98 8.39 -9.98 -11.49
CA LYS A 98 9.03 -10.18 -12.80
C LYS A 98 10.36 -10.91 -12.65
N LYS A 99 10.50 -12.07 -13.31
CA LYS A 99 11.68 -12.95 -13.20
C LYS A 99 12.02 -13.23 -11.72
N ARG A 100 13.17 -12.71 -11.24
CA ARG A 100 13.65 -12.89 -9.85
C ARG A 100 13.14 -11.83 -8.87
N MET A 101 12.51 -10.75 -9.35
CA MET A 101 12.00 -9.66 -8.51
C MET A 101 10.56 -9.92 -8.11
N ARG A 102 10.25 -9.85 -6.82
CA ARG A 102 8.90 -10.00 -6.27
C ARG A 102 8.68 -8.97 -5.16
N VAL A 103 7.49 -8.39 -5.15
CA VAL A 103 7.04 -7.43 -4.14
C VAL A 103 5.69 -7.91 -3.63
N SER A 104 5.53 -7.90 -2.31
CA SER A 104 4.26 -8.14 -1.62
C SER A 104 4.00 -6.98 -0.68
N THR A 105 2.82 -6.38 -0.77
CA THR A 105 2.42 -5.22 0.04
C THR A 105 1.05 -5.47 0.62
N ILE A 106 0.89 -5.22 1.91
CA ILE A 106 -0.36 -5.38 2.63
C ILE A 106 -0.70 -4.04 3.25
N GLN A 107 -1.83 -3.47 2.86
CA GLN A 107 -2.33 -2.22 3.44
C GLN A 107 -3.65 -2.47 4.14
N LYS A 108 -3.80 -1.85 5.31
CA LYS A 108 -4.94 -2.04 6.18
C LYS A 108 -5.55 -0.69 6.54
N ALA A 109 -6.88 -0.59 6.43
CA ALA A 109 -7.64 0.58 6.83
C ALA A 109 -8.74 0.17 7.81
N VAL A 110 -8.85 0.91 8.92
CA VAL A 110 -9.91 0.69 9.92
C VAL A 110 -11.19 1.36 9.42
N ILE A 111 -12.34 0.69 9.58
CA ILE A 111 -13.66 1.26 9.32
C ILE A 111 -14.03 2.14 10.52
N PRO A 112 -13.98 3.48 10.40
CA PRO A 112 -14.26 4.36 11.53
C PRO A 112 -15.76 4.36 11.84
N LYS A 113 -16.12 4.22 13.13
CA LYS A 113 -17.51 4.33 13.63
C LYS A 113 -17.62 5.46 14.65
N PRO A 114 -17.38 6.73 14.24
CA PRO A 114 -17.33 7.87 15.15
C PRO A 114 -18.65 8.08 15.89
N GLU A 115 -19.79 7.71 15.30
CA GLU A 115 -21.13 7.88 15.87
C GLU A 115 -21.26 7.13 17.19
N LYS A 116 -20.70 5.91 17.28
CA LYS A 116 -20.72 5.11 18.51
C LYS A 116 -19.87 5.75 19.61
N ALA A 117 -18.72 6.33 19.24
CA ALA A 117 -17.83 7.01 20.17
C ALA A 117 -18.47 8.30 20.71
N ILE A 118 -19.04 9.13 19.83
CA ILE A 118 -19.76 10.35 20.19
C ILE A 118 -20.96 10.03 21.08
N ARG A 119 -21.76 9.01 20.73
CA ARG A 119 -22.91 8.59 21.54
C ARG A 119 -22.51 8.11 22.94
N LYS A 120 -21.39 7.37 23.05
CA LYS A 120 -20.87 6.92 24.35
C LYS A 120 -20.42 8.09 25.21
N LYS A 121 -19.73 9.07 24.62
CA LYS A 121 -19.31 10.30 25.31
C LYS A 121 -20.51 11.07 25.87
N ARG A 122 -21.52 11.34 25.03
CA ARG A 122 -22.76 12.03 25.45
C ARG A 122 -23.49 11.30 26.58
N ARG A 123 -23.55 9.96 26.54
CA ARG A 123 -24.15 9.17 27.63
C ARG A 123 -23.37 9.27 28.94
N LEU A 124 -22.04 9.30 28.86
CA LEU A 124 -21.19 9.41 30.04
C LEU A 124 -21.36 10.79 30.69
N GLU A 125 -21.37 11.85 29.88
CA GLU A 125 -21.63 13.23 30.33
C GLU A 125 -22.98 13.33 31.05
N SER A 126 -24.05 12.76 30.47
CA SER A 126 -25.37 12.77 31.13
C SER A 126 -25.44 12.00 32.45
N LEU A 127 -24.59 10.98 32.62
CA LEU A 127 -24.54 10.21 33.88
C LEU A 127 -23.76 10.99 34.96
N MET A 128 -22.66 11.64 34.57
CA MET A 128 -21.87 12.49 35.47
C MET A 128 -22.68 13.70 35.94
N GLU A 129 -23.47 14.34 35.07
CA GLU A 129 -24.36 15.44 35.46
C GLU A 129 -25.45 15.02 36.46
N GLN A 130 -25.96 13.78 36.35
CA GLN A 130 -26.95 13.24 37.30
C GLN A 130 -26.34 12.89 38.67
N GLU A 131 -25.06 12.54 38.71
CA GLU A 131 -24.34 12.22 39.94
C GLU A 131 -23.93 13.51 40.67
N ASN A 132 -23.47 14.52 39.93
CA ASN A 132 -23.05 15.82 40.48
C ASN A 132 -24.20 16.73 40.93
N GLY A 133 -25.44 16.43 40.53
CA GLY A 133 -26.66 17.13 40.99
C GLY A 133 -27.37 16.42 42.16
N ARG A 134 -26.80 15.32 42.69
CA ARG A 134 -27.28 14.59 43.86
C ARG A 134 -26.44 14.83 45.12
N GLU A 135 -25.33 15.56 45.00
CA GLU A 135 -24.59 16.17 46.11
C GLU A 135 -25.06 17.60 46.35
#